data_AF-A0A2V8MFE2-F1
#
_entry.id   AF-A0A2V8MFE2-F1
#
_cell.length_a   1.000
_cell.length_b   1.000
_cell.length_c   1.000
_cell.angle_alpha   90.00
_cell.angle_beta   90.00
_cell.angle_gamma   90.00
#
_symmetry.space_group_name_H-M   'P 1'
#
loop_
_entity.id
_entity.type
_entity.pdbx_description
1 polymer ?
#
loop_
_entity_poly.entity_id
_entity_poly.type
_entity_poly.pdbx_seq_one_letter_code
_entity_poly.pdbx_strand_id
1 'polypeptide(L)'
;MVEYVRAYLRPDGRAPLIGDSDSGQILPIVQRRADDHAYVLALGAAVFQEPRFKVRESGAPEELLWILGTQGVRDYETLPVVEISSSQAFPKVGSYILGEDDLYLLVNASDSGVNGRGSHGHNDALSVEVSACGTPFIVDPGSFVYTADLHERHLFRSTAYHSTVQVDDAEQNSIEEAAPFVIGNEARPRVFNWEPGEAADLVVAEHYGYKRLSQPVTHRRTVRFNKSNRFWLIEDELLGEGTHEYAFRFHIGPGLETRIRPDGIVEACDKINGARLLIAYQKPDDQRRQSMVNRTDLEAKLEPRSSSNDYGAKKPSISACWSARTALPYSAHFAIIPVCAKENDRERLGSAIDSANSKMEQN
;
A
#
# COMPACT_ATOMS: atom_id res chain seq x y z
N MET A 1 -9.10 10.22 -15.56
CA MET A 1 -9.52 8.85 -15.20
C MET A 1 -8.57 7.82 -15.76
N VAL A 2 -8.41 7.70 -17.09
CA VAL A 2 -7.47 6.73 -17.71
C VAL A 2 -6.02 6.95 -17.24
N GLU A 3 -5.58 8.21 -17.09
CA GLU A 3 -4.26 8.53 -16.51
C GLU A 3 -4.10 8.00 -15.08
N TYR A 4 -5.14 8.12 -14.25
CA TYR A 4 -5.12 7.57 -12.89
C TYR A 4 -5.01 6.04 -12.94
N VAL A 5 -5.83 5.38 -13.78
CA VAL A 5 -5.71 3.92 -14.03
C VAL A 5 -4.29 3.54 -14.39
N ARG A 6 -3.65 4.25 -15.32
CA ARG A 6 -2.29 3.94 -15.75
C ARG A 6 -1.28 4.07 -14.61
N ALA A 7 -1.47 5.04 -13.72
CA ALA A 7 -0.53 5.34 -12.66
C ALA A 7 -0.65 4.40 -11.46
N TYR A 8 -1.86 3.97 -11.08
CA TYR A 8 -2.03 3.07 -9.93
C TYR A 8 -1.90 1.59 -10.31
N LEU A 9 -1.91 1.21 -11.59
CA LEU A 9 -1.57 -0.17 -11.95
C LEU A 9 -0.15 -0.47 -11.52
N ARG A 10 0.01 -1.60 -10.82
CA ARG A 10 1.31 -2.18 -10.50
C ARG A 10 2.04 -2.58 -11.79
N PRO A 11 3.36 -2.79 -11.74
CA PRO A 11 4.14 -3.21 -12.91
C PRO A 11 3.67 -4.52 -13.55
N ASP A 12 3.01 -5.41 -12.81
CA ASP A 12 2.37 -6.65 -13.32
C ASP A 12 1.05 -6.39 -14.09
N GLY A 13 0.66 -5.12 -14.27
CA GLY A 13 -0.56 -4.70 -14.95
C GLY A 13 -1.83 -4.87 -14.13
N ARG A 14 -1.73 -5.19 -12.83
CA ARG A 14 -2.87 -5.39 -11.93
C ARG A 14 -3.09 -4.20 -11.00
N ALA A 15 -4.34 -4.03 -10.60
CA ALA A 15 -4.75 -2.97 -9.70
C ALA A 15 -4.50 -3.33 -8.22
N PRO A 16 -4.05 -2.41 -7.36
CA PRO A 16 -4.39 -2.39 -5.94
C PRO A 16 -5.90 -2.50 -5.73
N LEU A 17 -6.31 -3.12 -4.62
CA LEU A 17 -7.72 -3.40 -4.28
C LEU A 17 -8.20 -2.55 -3.10
N ILE A 18 -7.82 -1.27 -3.09
CA ILE A 18 -8.12 -0.31 -2.02
C ILE A 18 -9.62 -0.02 -1.99
N GLY A 19 -10.22 -0.15 -0.80
CA GLY A 19 -11.64 0.05 -0.58
C GLY A 19 -12.52 -1.11 -1.07
N ASP A 20 -13.78 -0.81 -1.39
CA ASP A 20 -14.64 -1.80 -2.04
C ASP A 20 -14.25 -1.97 -3.53
N SER A 21 -13.89 -3.20 -3.92
CA SER A 21 -13.70 -3.57 -5.32
C SER A 21 -14.77 -4.57 -5.76
N ASP A 22 -15.62 -4.14 -6.67
CA ASP A 22 -16.68 -4.94 -7.31
C ASP A 22 -16.30 -5.42 -8.72
N SER A 23 -14.99 -5.43 -9.00
CA SER A 23 -14.42 -5.66 -10.33
C SER A 23 -14.71 -4.57 -11.37
N GLY A 24 -15.55 -3.56 -11.07
CA GLY A 24 -15.66 -2.28 -11.79
C GLY A 24 -15.80 -2.33 -13.31
N GLN A 25 -16.31 -3.43 -13.89
CA GLN A 25 -16.32 -3.61 -15.34
C GLN A 25 -17.40 -2.74 -15.99
N ILE A 26 -17.00 -1.86 -16.93
CA ILE A 26 -17.91 -0.96 -17.65
C ILE A 26 -18.96 -1.79 -18.42
N LEU A 27 -18.49 -2.80 -19.15
CA LEU A 27 -19.30 -3.82 -19.80
C LEU A 27 -18.58 -5.17 -19.62
N PRO A 28 -19.17 -6.15 -18.90
CA PRO A 28 -18.52 -7.42 -18.62
C PRO A 28 -18.61 -8.37 -19.83
N ILE A 29 -17.96 -7.97 -20.93
CA ILE A 29 -17.90 -8.75 -22.18
C ILE A 29 -17.08 -10.02 -21.98
N VAL A 30 -16.00 -9.91 -21.20
CA VAL A 30 -15.13 -11.02 -20.80
C VAL A 30 -15.10 -11.05 -19.28
N GLN A 31 -15.15 -12.25 -18.70
CA GLN A 31 -14.96 -12.40 -17.26
C GLN A 31 -13.52 -12.06 -16.89
N ARG A 32 -13.34 -10.97 -16.14
CA ARG A 32 -12.04 -10.56 -15.58
C ARG A 32 -12.02 -10.67 -14.06
N ARG A 33 -10.80 -10.76 -13.54
CA ARG A 33 -10.51 -10.64 -12.10
C ARG A 33 -10.81 -9.22 -11.63
N ALA A 34 -11.12 -9.05 -10.35
CA ALA A 34 -11.39 -7.71 -9.81
C ALA A 34 -10.20 -6.74 -9.89
N ASP A 35 -8.96 -7.24 -9.94
CA ASP A 35 -7.74 -6.44 -10.07
C ASP A 35 -7.31 -6.21 -11.53
N ASP A 36 -8.15 -6.53 -12.52
CA ASP A 36 -7.84 -6.36 -13.95
C ASP A 36 -8.45 -5.08 -14.52
N HIS A 37 -7.77 -3.95 -14.30
CA HIS A 37 -8.21 -2.66 -14.85
C HIS A 37 -7.47 -2.28 -16.15
N ALA A 38 -6.52 -3.10 -16.61
CA ALA A 38 -5.68 -2.83 -17.77
C ALA A 38 -6.48 -2.73 -19.08
N TYR A 39 -7.63 -3.40 -19.18
CA TYR A 39 -8.49 -3.34 -20.38
C TYR A 39 -9.00 -1.92 -20.66
N VAL A 40 -9.25 -1.11 -19.62
CA VAL A 40 -9.67 0.30 -19.76
C VAL A 40 -8.57 1.12 -20.40
N LEU A 41 -7.30 0.81 -20.11
CA LEU A 41 -6.16 1.48 -20.72
C LEU A 41 -6.05 1.18 -22.21
N ALA A 42 -6.34 -0.06 -22.63
CA ALA A 42 -6.34 -0.39 -24.05
C ALA A 42 -7.43 0.40 -24.80
N LEU A 43 -8.64 0.49 -24.25
CA LEU A 43 -9.71 1.33 -24.79
C LEU A 43 -9.28 2.81 -24.86
N GLY A 44 -8.68 3.33 -23.79
CA GLY A 44 -8.17 4.70 -23.73
C GLY A 44 -7.06 4.95 -24.76
N ALA A 45 -6.12 4.02 -24.92
CA ALA A 45 -5.04 4.11 -25.89
C ALA A 45 -5.60 4.25 -27.31
N ALA A 46 -6.55 3.39 -27.70
CA ALA A 46 -7.16 3.42 -29.01
C ALA A 46 -8.01 4.68 -29.25
N VAL A 47 -8.85 5.07 -28.29
CA VAL A 47 -9.75 6.23 -28.43
C VAL A 47 -8.97 7.54 -28.48
N PHE A 48 -7.95 7.70 -27.62
CA PHE A 48 -7.18 8.94 -27.52
C PHE A 48 -5.92 8.96 -28.38
N GLN A 49 -5.60 7.86 -29.06
CA GLN A 49 -4.33 7.69 -29.79
C GLN A 49 -3.13 8.00 -28.88
N GLU A 50 -3.16 7.49 -27.65
CA GLU A 50 -2.21 7.79 -26.59
C GLU A 50 -1.37 6.55 -26.26
N PRO A 51 -0.11 6.46 -26.76
CA PRO A 51 0.77 5.32 -26.53
C PRO A 51 1.05 5.01 -25.06
N ARG A 52 0.99 6.02 -24.18
CA ARG A 52 1.19 5.83 -22.73
C ARG A 52 0.12 4.96 -22.08
N PHE A 53 -1.01 4.69 -22.73
CA PHE A 53 -2.01 3.77 -22.17
C PHE A 53 -1.83 2.33 -22.69
N LYS A 54 -0.89 2.09 -23.61
CA LYS A 54 -0.62 0.73 -24.10
C LYS A 54 0.16 -0.08 -23.05
N VAL A 55 -0.41 -1.20 -22.62
CA VAL A 55 0.23 -2.12 -21.66
C VAL A 55 0.93 -3.24 -22.42
N ARG A 56 2.26 -3.33 -22.26
CA ARG A 56 3.13 -4.23 -23.04
C ARG A 56 2.69 -5.70 -23.02
N GLU A 57 2.22 -6.17 -21.88
CA GLU A 57 2.02 -7.60 -21.60
C GLU A 57 0.56 -8.07 -21.80
N SER A 58 -0.38 -7.15 -22.04
CA SER A 58 -1.82 -7.44 -21.99
C SER A 58 -2.45 -7.81 -23.34
N GLY A 59 -1.69 -7.81 -24.45
CA GLY A 59 -2.24 -8.00 -25.79
C GLY A 59 -3.35 -7.00 -26.12
N ALA A 60 -4.11 -7.25 -27.19
CA ALA A 60 -5.34 -6.52 -27.48
C ALA A 60 -6.53 -7.19 -26.76
N PRO A 61 -7.13 -6.55 -25.73
CA PRO A 61 -8.29 -7.13 -25.05
C PRO A 61 -9.51 -7.18 -25.97
N GLU A 62 -10.39 -8.17 -25.78
CA GLU A 62 -11.58 -8.38 -26.62
C GLU A 62 -12.53 -7.17 -26.63
N GLU A 63 -12.55 -6.39 -25.55
CA GLU A 63 -13.33 -5.16 -25.42
C GLU A 63 -13.00 -4.17 -26.53
N LEU A 64 -11.77 -4.12 -27.05
CA LEU A 64 -11.44 -3.29 -28.21
C LEU A 64 -12.26 -3.68 -29.43
N LEU A 65 -12.36 -4.99 -29.70
CA LEU A 65 -13.11 -5.50 -30.85
C LEU A 65 -14.60 -5.21 -30.69
N TRP A 66 -15.16 -5.51 -29.52
CA TRP A 66 -16.59 -5.40 -29.27
C TRP A 66 -17.09 -3.96 -29.13
N ILE A 67 -16.24 -3.04 -28.66
CA ILE A 67 -16.61 -1.62 -28.45
C ILE A 67 -16.20 -0.75 -29.64
N LEU A 68 -15.01 -0.94 -30.20
CA LEU A 68 -14.42 -0.08 -31.24
C LEU A 68 -14.30 -0.76 -32.61
N GLY A 69 -14.68 -2.03 -32.72
CA GLY A 69 -14.56 -2.82 -33.95
C GLY A 69 -13.13 -3.16 -34.32
N THR A 70 -12.95 -3.77 -35.49
CA THR A 70 -11.62 -4.14 -36.00
C THR A 70 -10.69 -2.95 -36.21
N GLN A 71 -11.24 -1.74 -36.37
CA GLN A 71 -10.44 -0.53 -36.47
C GLN A 71 -9.78 -0.18 -35.13
N GLY A 72 -10.51 -0.20 -34.02
CA GLY A 72 -9.92 0.07 -32.71
C GLY A 72 -8.84 -0.94 -32.29
N VAL A 73 -8.99 -2.20 -32.70
CA VAL A 73 -7.92 -3.22 -32.53
C VAL A 73 -6.66 -2.81 -33.30
N ARG A 74 -6.79 -2.46 -34.59
CA ARG A 74 -5.64 -2.01 -35.41
C ARG A 74 -5.00 -0.75 -34.85
N ASP A 75 -5.80 0.21 -34.44
CA ASP A 75 -5.34 1.46 -33.85
C ASP A 75 -4.51 1.18 -32.58
N TYR A 76 -5.01 0.33 -31.69
CA TYR A 76 -4.26 -0.09 -30.51
C TYR A 76 -2.96 -0.83 -30.86
N GLU A 77 -3.03 -1.81 -31.76
CA GLU A 77 -1.88 -2.64 -32.15
C GLU A 77 -0.74 -1.82 -32.77
N THR A 78 -1.07 -0.78 -33.53
CA THR A 78 -0.08 0.08 -34.20
C THR A 78 0.58 1.11 -33.28
N LEU A 79 -0.02 1.43 -32.12
CA LEU A 79 0.61 2.35 -31.15
C LEU A 79 1.95 1.79 -30.64
N PRO A 80 2.98 2.62 -30.48
CA PRO A 80 4.23 2.17 -29.86
C PRO A 80 4.02 1.84 -28.38
N VAL A 81 4.83 0.93 -27.86
CA VAL A 81 4.95 0.74 -26.41
C VAL A 81 5.92 1.78 -25.88
N VAL A 82 5.51 2.52 -24.86
CA VAL A 82 6.33 3.55 -24.21
C VAL A 82 6.55 3.15 -22.76
N GLU A 83 7.77 3.31 -22.27
CA GLU A 83 8.08 3.12 -20.86
C GLU A 83 7.52 4.28 -20.04
N ILE A 84 6.87 3.93 -18.93
CA ILE A 84 6.25 4.89 -18.02
C ILE A 84 6.84 4.59 -16.67
N SER A 85 7.92 5.29 -16.38
CA SER A 85 8.54 5.28 -15.07
C SER A 85 8.40 6.69 -14.52
N SER A 86 7.60 6.84 -13.47
CA SER A 86 7.80 7.88 -12.46
C SER A 86 6.73 7.83 -11.39
N SER A 87 7.18 8.22 -10.22
CA SER A 87 6.38 8.65 -9.09
C SER A 87 5.34 9.71 -9.49
N GLN A 88 4.11 9.51 -9.08
CA GLN A 88 2.96 10.33 -9.48
C GLN A 88 2.03 10.57 -8.30
N ALA A 89 1.40 11.73 -8.27
CA ALA A 89 0.45 12.11 -7.24
C ALA A 89 -0.90 12.44 -7.84
N PHE A 90 -1.96 12.02 -7.15
CA PHE A 90 -3.35 12.36 -7.44
C PHE A 90 -3.99 12.98 -6.19
N PRO A 91 -3.66 14.24 -5.84
CA PRO A 91 -4.03 14.82 -4.54
C PRO A 91 -5.54 14.91 -4.30
N LYS A 92 -6.34 14.99 -5.37
CA LYS A 92 -7.81 15.04 -5.27
C LYS A 92 -8.42 13.72 -4.81
N VAL A 93 -7.79 12.59 -5.13
CA VAL A 93 -8.23 11.25 -4.72
C VAL A 93 -7.47 10.80 -3.48
N GLY A 94 -6.26 11.33 -3.26
CA GLY A 94 -5.42 10.99 -2.13
C GLY A 94 -4.43 9.85 -2.42
N SER A 95 -4.13 9.54 -3.68
CA SER A 95 -3.20 8.45 -4.02
C SER A 95 -1.84 9.00 -4.44
N TYR A 96 -0.78 8.43 -3.88
CA TYR A 96 0.61 8.84 -4.16
C TYR A 96 1.42 7.59 -4.47
N ILE A 97 1.99 7.52 -5.67
CA ILE A 97 2.81 6.41 -6.14
C ILE A 97 4.26 6.86 -6.10
N LEU A 98 5.09 6.11 -5.38
CA LEU A 98 6.54 6.26 -5.31
C LEU A 98 7.16 5.05 -6.01
N GLY A 99 7.66 5.23 -7.23
CA GLY A 99 8.12 4.12 -8.04
C GLY A 99 9.08 4.49 -9.15
N GLU A 100 9.85 3.49 -9.55
CA GLU A 100 10.81 3.53 -10.65
C GLU A 100 10.95 2.10 -11.20
N ASP A 101 10.83 1.96 -12.52
CA ASP A 101 10.91 0.66 -13.22
C ASP A 101 9.91 -0.38 -12.66
N ASP A 102 10.41 -1.43 -11.99
CA ASP A 102 9.61 -2.49 -11.39
C ASP A 102 9.25 -2.26 -9.91
N LEU A 103 9.72 -1.13 -9.35
CA LEU A 103 9.51 -0.75 -7.96
C LEU A 103 8.28 0.14 -7.86
N TYR A 104 7.32 -0.28 -7.04
CA TYR A 104 6.05 0.39 -6.89
C TYR A 104 5.66 0.39 -5.42
N LEU A 105 5.49 1.57 -4.84
CA LEU A 105 4.81 1.75 -3.57
C LEU A 105 3.68 2.75 -3.75
N LEU A 106 2.46 2.39 -3.36
CA LEU A 106 1.34 3.32 -3.30
C LEU A 106 1.05 3.65 -1.83
N VAL A 107 0.89 4.95 -1.54
CA VAL A 107 0.35 5.46 -0.28
C VAL A 107 -1.10 5.90 -0.48
N ASN A 108 -2.01 5.36 0.33
CA ASN A 108 -3.40 5.76 0.35
C ASN A 108 -3.64 6.85 1.40
N ALA A 109 -3.92 8.06 0.96
CA ALA A 109 -4.35 9.19 1.77
C ALA A 109 -5.73 9.70 1.32
N SER A 110 -6.59 8.79 0.84
CA SER A 110 -7.97 9.12 0.45
C SER A 110 -8.83 9.48 1.66
N ASP A 111 -9.70 10.47 1.51
CA ASP A 111 -10.77 10.76 2.47
C ASP A 111 -11.89 9.71 2.37
N SER A 112 -12.71 9.55 3.41
CA SER A 112 -13.78 8.53 3.51
C SER A 112 -14.91 8.67 2.46
N GLY A 113 -14.82 9.63 1.54
CA GLY A 113 -15.78 9.83 0.44
C GLY A 113 -17.16 10.34 0.86
N VAL A 114 -17.96 10.76 -0.13
CA VAL A 114 -19.39 11.18 -0.01
C VAL A 114 -19.67 12.13 1.18
N ASN A 115 -18.86 13.19 1.34
CA ASN A 115 -18.97 14.13 2.46
C ASN A 115 -18.95 13.45 3.84
N GLY A 116 -18.16 12.39 3.99
CA GLY A 116 -17.96 11.66 5.24
C GLY A 116 -19.00 10.60 5.56
N ARG A 117 -19.72 10.06 4.55
CA ARG A 117 -20.61 8.91 4.73
C ARG A 117 -19.90 7.55 4.61
N GLY A 118 -18.69 7.51 4.08
CA GLY A 118 -17.89 6.31 4.23
C GLY A 118 -18.37 5.09 3.42
N SER A 119 -19.06 5.30 2.29
CA SER A 119 -19.77 4.24 1.55
C SER A 119 -18.90 3.02 1.27
N HIS A 120 -17.88 3.21 0.43
CA HIS A 120 -16.94 2.18 -0.02
C HIS A 120 -15.55 2.36 0.62
N GLY A 121 -15.44 3.32 1.54
CA GLY A 121 -14.21 3.59 2.29
C GLY A 121 -14.00 2.57 3.40
N HIS A 122 -12.73 2.29 3.65
CA HIS A 122 -12.24 1.42 4.72
C HIS A 122 -11.47 2.27 5.76
N ASN A 123 -11.04 1.66 6.86
CA ASN A 123 -10.12 2.30 7.82
C ASN A 123 -8.67 2.08 7.41
N ASP A 124 -8.33 2.56 6.21
CA ASP A 124 -7.07 2.31 5.53
C ASP A 124 -6.28 3.60 5.29
N ALA A 125 -6.55 4.65 6.07
CA ALA A 125 -5.80 5.89 5.94
C ALA A 125 -4.31 5.66 6.20
N LEU A 126 -3.51 6.23 5.30
CA LEU A 126 -2.06 6.11 5.22
C LEU A 126 -1.57 4.69 4.97
N SER A 127 -2.42 3.76 4.54
CA SER A 127 -2.01 2.41 4.17
C SER A 127 -1.05 2.42 2.97
N VAL A 128 -0.27 1.34 2.85
CA VAL A 128 0.65 1.16 1.73
C VAL A 128 0.45 -0.17 1.03
N GLU A 129 0.61 -0.17 -0.30
CA GLU A 129 0.85 -1.37 -1.10
C GLU A 129 2.26 -1.32 -1.70
N VAL A 130 2.92 -2.48 -1.81
CA VAL A 130 4.29 -2.60 -2.34
C VAL A 130 4.38 -3.74 -3.33
N SER A 131 4.86 -3.44 -4.53
CA SER A 131 5.23 -4.40 -5.56
C SER A 131 6.65 -4.13 -6.04
N ALA A 132 7.43 -5.19 -6.21
CA ALA A 132 8.81 -5.11 -6.65
C ALA A 132 9.22 -6.43 -7.32
N CYS A 133 10.17 -6.40 -8.26
CA CYS A 133 10.71 -7.62 -8.87
C CYS A 133 9.61 -8.54 -9.46
N GLY A 134 8.57 -7.95 -10.07
CA GLY A 134 7.41 -8.66 -10.62
C GLY A 134 6.47 -9.31 -9.59
N THR A 135 6.59 -8.96 -8.30
CA THR A 135 5.84 -9.58 -7.21
C THR A 135 5.09 -8.53 -6.37
N PRO A 136 3.77 -8.66 -6.16
CA PRO A 136 3.01 -7.84 -5.21
C PRO A 136 3.20 -8.37 -3.78
N PHE A 137 4.11 -7.76 -3.02
CA PHE A 137 4.50 -8.22 -1.68
C PHE A 137 3.60 -7.75 -0.57
N ILE A 138 3.28 -6.46 -0.53
CA ILE A 138 2.35 -5.88 0.44
C ILE A 138 1.10 -5.46 -0.33
N VAL A 139 -0.04 -6.02 0.02
CA VAL A 139 -1.30 -5.83 -0.73
C VAL A 139 -2.43 -5.47 0.22
N ASP A 140 -3.41 -4.72 -0.28
CA ASP A 140 -4.67 -4.55 0.43
C ASP A 140 -5.40 -5.91 0.55
N PRO A 141 -6.07 -6.20 1.68
CA PRO A 141 -6.85 -7.42 1.82
C PRO A 141 -8.06 -7.48 0.88
N GLY A 142 -8.50 -6.39 0.26
CA GLY A 142 -9.72 -6.29 -0.53
C GLY A 142 -10.97 -6.29 0.36
N SER A 143 -12.13 -6.65 -0.20
CA SER A 143 -13.41 -6.35 0.44
C SER A 143 -14.19 -7.58 0.93
N PHE A 144 -13.85 -8.78 0.43
CA PHE A 144 -14.45 -10.09 0.71
C PHE A 144 -15.97 -10.24 0.56
N VAL A 145 -16.80 -9.51 1.29
CA VAL A 145 -18.24 -9.70 1.31
C VAL A 145 -18.98 -8.35 1.29
N TYR A 146 -20.04 -8.30 0.50
CA TYR A 146 -20.79 -7.06 0.28
C TYR A 146 -21.84 -6.79 1.38
N THR A 147 -22.79 -7.71 1.61
CA THR A 147 -23.84 -7.54 2.64
C THR A 147 -24.25 -8.83 3.34
N ALA A 148 -23.74 -9.97 2.89
CA ALA A 148 -24.18 -11.28 3.39
C ALA A 148 -23.68 -11.60 4.82
N ASP A 149 -22.57 -11.00 5.23
CA ASP A 149 -21.99 -11.12 6.57
C ASP A 149 -21.40 -9.77 6.98
N LEU A 150 -22.06 -9.09 7.93
CA LEU A 150 -21.63 -7.76 8.38
C LEU A 150 -20.35 -7.81 9.22
N HIS A 151 -20.15 -8.88 9.98
CA HIS A 151 -18.95 -9.01 10.81
C HIS A 151 -17.71 -9.14 9.93
N GLU A 152 -17.75 -10.04 8.96
CA GLU A 152 -16.66 -10.22 8.00
C GLU A 152 -16.46 -8.98 7.13
N ARG A 153 -17.53 -8.29 6.73
CA ARG A 153 -17.42 -7.02 6.02
C ARG A 153 -16.65 -5.98 6.83
N HIS A 154 -17.04 -5.75 8.08
CA HIS A 154 -16.41 -4.74 8.92
C HIS A 154 -15.00 -5.14 9.34
N LEU A 155 -14.72 -6.45 9.44
CA LEU A 155 -13.37 -6.96 9.65
C LEU A 155 -12.44 -6.58 8.48
N PHE A 156 -12.86 -6.77 7.23
CA PHE A 156 -12.04 -6.38 6.06
C PHE A 156 -11.89 -4.85 5.92
N ARG A 157 -12.82 -4.06 6.49
CA ARG A 157 -12.75 -2.60 6.53
C ARG A 157 -12.00 -2.05 7.75
N SER A 158 -11.56 -2.92 8.66
CA SER A 158 -10.96 -2.52 9.95
C SER A 158 -9.52 -2.07 9.77
N THR A 159 -9.06 -1.18 10.65
CA THR A 159 -7.68 -0.67 10.64
C THR A 159 -6.67 -1.81 10.74
N ALA A 160 -6.99 -2.83 11.54
CA ALA A 160 -6.14 -4.00 11.75
C ALA A 160 -5.98 -4.91 10.51
N TYR A 161 -6.74 -4.64 9.45
CA TYR A 161 -6.68 -5.36 8.17
C TYR A 161 -5.86 -4.65 7.09
N HIS A 162 -5.39 -3.42 7.33
CA HIS A 162 -4.59 -2.65 6.37
C HIS A 162 -3.17 -2.39 6.86
N SER A 163 -2.27 -2.10 5.91
CA SER A 163 -0.84 -1.85 6.18
C SER A 163 -0.60 -0.43 6.73
N THR A 164 -1.14 -0.15 7.91
CA THR A 164 -1.09 1.14 8.61
C THR A 164 -0.89 0.94 10.12
N VAL A 165 -1.06 1.99 10.91
CA VAL A 165 -0.91 1.96 12.38
C VAL A 165 -2.28 1.96 13.05
N GLN A 166 -2.45 1.06 14.02
CA GLN A 166 -3.59 1.02 14.94
C GLN A 166 -3.16 1.49 16.34
N VAL A 167 -4.01 2.28 17.01
CA VAL A 167 -3.79 2.81 18.36
C VAL A 167 -4.90 2.34 19.30
N ASP A 168 -4.56 1.75 20.44
CA ASP A 168 -5.47 1.25 21.48
C ASP A 168 -6.61 0.36 20.96
N ASP A 169 -6.30 -0.52 19.99
CA ASP A 169 -7.26 -1.36 19.26
C ASP A 169 -8.43 -0.57 18.63
N ALA A 170 -8.26 0.74 18.46
CA ALA A 170 -9.28 1.64 17.99
C ALA A 170 -9.26 1.76 16.46
N GLU A 171 -10.44 1.92 15.89
CA GLU A 171 -10.61 2.23 14.48
C GLU A 171 -10.28 3.68 14.13
N GLN A 172 -9.68 3.91 12.96
CA GLN A 172 -9.39 5.27 12.46
C GLN A 172 -10.66 6.10 12.29
N ASN A 173 -11.69 5.51 11.68
CA ASN A 173 -13.04 6.06 11.61
C ASN A 173 -14.03 5.13 12.32
N SER A 174 -15.11 5.67 12.88
CA SER A 174 -16.15 4.85 13.51
C SER A 174 -16.87 3.97 12.49
N ILE A 175 -17.12 2.71 12.82
CA ILE A 175 -17.94 1.79 12.01
C ILE A 175 -19.33 1.66 12.65
N GLU A 176 -20.39 1.80 11.85
CA GLU A 176 -21.75 1.44 12.28
C GLU A 176 -21.98 -0.05 11.98
N GLU A 177 -21.90 -0.87 13.03
CA GLU A 177 -21.96 -2.34 12.92
C GLU A 177 -23.23 -2.83 12.21
N ALA A 178 -24.37 -2.15 12.40
CA ALA A 178 -25.63 -2.54 11.77
C ALA A 178 -25.78 -2.07 10.31
N ALA A 179 -24.86 -1.23 9.80
CA ALA A 179 -24.98 -0.64 8.47
C ALA A 179 -23.73 -0.90 7.60
N PRO A 180 -23.82 -1.70 6.53
CA PRO A 180 -22.66 -2.12 5.73
C PRO A 180 -21.93 -0.96 5.02
N PHE A 181 -22.57 0.19 4.81
CA PHE A 181 -22.02 1.28 4.00
C PHE A 181 -21.85 2.58 4.80
N VAL A 182 -21.77 2.49 6.13
CA VAL A 182 -21.59 3.65 6.99
C VAL A 182 -20.27 3.53 7.73
N ILE A 183 -19.31 4.38 7.36
CA ILE A 183 -18.11 4.66 8.14
C ILE A 183 -18.03 6.16 8.41
N GLY A 184 -17.44 6.52 9.54
CA GLY A 184 -17.23 7.91 9.93
C GLY A 184 -16.19 8.63 9.06
N ASN A 185 -15.93 9.87 9.44
CA ASN A 185 -14.90 10.70 8.81
C ASN A 185 -14.07 11.44 9.85
N GLU A 186 -13.53 10.68 10.79
CA GLU A 186 -12.62 11.14 11.83
C GLU A 186 -11.17 11.22 11.33
N ALA A 187 -10.78 10.31 10.43
CA ALA A 187 -9.41 10.19 9.91
C ALA A 187 -8.98 11.43 9.13
N ARG A 188 -9.80 11.93 8.20
CA ARG A 188 -9.54 13.15 7.40
C ARG A 188 -8.06 13.29 6.97
N PRO A 189 -7.52 12.35 6.18
CA PRO A 189 -6.11 12.34 5.86
C PRO A 189 -5.70 13.62 5.13
N ARG A 190 -4.50 14.12 5.44
CA ARG A 190 -3.94 15.34 4.86
C ARG A 190 -2.50 15.09 4.46
N VAL A 191 -2.18 15.39 3.21
CA VAL A 191 -0.80 15.38 2.72
C VAL A 191 -0.20 16.78 2.88
N PHE A 192 0.91 16.88 3.60
CA PHE A 192 1.67 18.12 3.77
C PHE A 192 2.71 18.32 2.71
N ASN A 193 3.34 17.22 2.29
CA ASN A 193 4.46 17.29 1.39
C ASN A 193 4.43 16.16 0.36
N TRP A 194 4.78 16.51 -0.86
CA TRP A 194 5.01 15.61 -1.98
C TRP A 194 6.17 16.17 -2.80
N GLU A 195 7.31 15.50 -2.74
CA GLU A 195 8.54 15.92 -3.43
C GLU A 195 9.07 14.72 -4.23
N PRO A 196 8.69 14.58 -5.51
CA PRO A 196 9.34 13.64 -6.40
C PRO A 196 10.71 14.19 -6.83
N GLY A 197 11.70 13.32 -7.00
CA GLY A 197 13.06 13.74 -7.35
C GLY A 197 13.88 12.66 -8.04
N GLU A 198 14.99 13.05 -8.67
CA GLU A 198 15.86 12.10 -9.39
C GLU A 198 16.52 11.08 -8.46
N ALA A 199 16.98 11.53 -7.28
CA ALA A 199 17.65 10.65 -6.32
C ALA A 199 16.69 9.99 -5.32
N ALA A 200 15.61 10.68 -4.98
CA ALA A 200 14.63 10.21 -4.02
C ALA A 200 13.28 10.89 -4.20
N ASP A 201 12.23 10.20 -3.77
CA ASP A 201 10.89 10.78 -3.60
C ASP A 201 10.52 10.84 -2.12
N LEU A 202 9.61 11.76 -1.77
CA LEU A 202 9.09 11.96 -0.43
C LEU A 202 7.58 12.21 -0.48
N VAL A 203 6.83 11.53 0.39
CA VAL A 203 5.47 11.92 0.76
C VAL A 203 5.37 12.00 2.28
N VAL A 204 4.72 13.05 2.78
CA VAL A 204 4.41 13.23 4.21
C VAL A 204 2.92 13.48 4.35
N ALA A 205 2.23 12.61 5.07
CA ALA A 205 0.80 12.71 5.30
C ALA A 205 0.44 12.37 6.75
N GLU A 206 -0.65 12.93 7.27
CA GLU A 206 -1.16 12.60 8.59
C GLU A 206 -2.68 12.40 8.57
N HIS A 207 -3.19 11.69 9.58
CA HIS A 207 -4.62 11.54 9.80
C HIS A 207 -4.94 11.75 11.29
N TYR A 208 -6.20 12.07 11.57
CA TYR A 208 -6.70 12.60 12.85
C TYR A 208 -7.69 11.67 13.54
N GLY A 209 -7.83 10.44 13.05
CA GLY A 209 -8.87 9.49 13.48
C GLY A 209 -8.84 9.19 14.98
N TYR A 210 -7.64 9.17 15.55
CA TYR A 210 -7.40 8.91 16.98
C TYR A 210 -7.53 10.14 17.87
N LYS A 211 -7.86 11.33 17.33
CA LYS A 211 -8.10 12.53 18.15
C LYS A 211 -9.36 12.42 19.03
N ARG A 212 -10.21 11.43 18.78
CA ARG A 212 -11.40 11.11 19.57
C ARG A 212 -11.09 10.28 20.83
N LEU A 213 -9.89 9.72 20.95
CA LEU A 213 -9.48 8.99 22.16
C LEU A 213 -9.39 9.95 23.36
N SER A 214 -9.47 9.42 24.58
CA SER A 214 -9.37 10.22 25.81
C SER A 214 -8.05 11.00 25.90
N GLN A 215 -6.98 10.41 25.38
CA GLN A 215 -5.71 11.06 25.11
C GLN A 215 -5.52 11.11 23.58
N PRO A 216 -5.76 12.28 22.94
CA PRO A 216 -5.76 12.40 21.49
C PRO A 216 -4.42 12.07 20.84
N VAL A 217 -4.46 11.28 19.76
CA VAL A 217 -3.27 10.94 18.95
C VAL A 217 -3.46 11.42 17.50
N THR A 218 -2.40 11.96 16.91
CA THR A 218 -2.28 12.20 15.47
C THR A 218 -1.24 11.23 14.93
N HIS A 219 -1.58 10.49 13.87
CA HIS A 219 -0.63 9.61 13.19
C HIS A 219 -0.17 10.28 11.91
N ARG A 220 1.15 10.46 11.79
CA ARG A 220 1.83 10.99 10.62
C ARG A 220 2.74 9.92 10.04
N ARG A 221 2.63 9.69 8.75
CA ARG A 221 3.49 8.79 7.98
C ARG A 221 4.32 9.59 6.99
N THR A 222 5.62 9.36 7.01
CA THR A 222 6.56 9.80 6.00
C THR A 222 7.05 8.58 5.22
N VAL A 223 6.92 8.60 3.89
CA VAL A 223 7.51 7.58 3.02
C VAL A 223 8.56 8.24 2.13
N ARG A 224 9.79 7.73 2.20
CA ARG A 224 10.91 8.13 1.35
C ARG A 224 11.30 6.98 0.44
N PHE A 225 11.36 7.21 -0.86
CA PHE A 225 11.91 6.24 -1.81
C PHE A 225 13.35 6.63 -2.14
N ASN A 226 14.33 5.78 -1.82
CA ASN A 226 15.71 5.96 -2.25
C ASN A 226 15.93 5.20 -3.56
N LYS A 227 16.02 5.93 -4.68
CA LYS A 227 16.09 5.33 -6.02
C LYS A 227 17.42 4.61 -6.26
N SER A 228 18.54 5.27 -5.94
CA SER A 228 19.87 4.69 -6.12
C SER A 228 20.09 3.40 -5.34
N ASN A 229 19.56 3.32 -4.12
CA ASN A 229 19.65 2.13 -3.28
C ASN A 229 18.40 1.25 -3.33
N ARG A 230 17.39 1.60 -4.13
CA ARG A 230 16.20 0.81 -4.43
C ARG A 230 15.44 0.30 -3.18
N PHE A 231 15.16 1.18 -2.21
CA PHE A 231 14.38 0.82 -1.02
C PHE A 231 13.50 1.97 -0.56
N TRP A 232 12.45 1.66 0.19
CA TRP A 232 11.62 2.66 0.85
C TRP A 232 11.88 2.69 2.35
N LEU A 233 11.87 3.89 2.93
CA LEU A 233 11.84 4.10 4.37
C LEU A 233 10.46 4.64 4.74
N ILE A 234 9.77 3.94 5.64
CA ILE A 234 8.50 4.36 6.21
C ILE A 234 8.75 4.77 7.65
N GLU A 235 8.42 6.01 7.98
CA GLU A 235 8.53 6.58 9.32
C GLU A 235 7.12 6.92 9.80
N ASP A 236 6.68 6.25 10.86
CA ASP A 236 5.41 6.53 11.52
C ASP A 236 5.68 7.31 12.80
N GLU A 237 5.25 8.57 12.81
CA GLU A 237 5.27 9.47 13.96
C GLU A 237 3.87 9.52 14.60
N LEU A 238 3.81 9.17 15.87
CA LEU A 238 2.62 9.27 16.70
C LEU A 238 2.78 10.49 17.61
N LEU A 239 1.91 11.47 17.44
CA LEU A 239 1.97 12.77 18.11
C LEU A 239 0.80 12.91 19.07
N GLY A 240 1.08 13.27 20.31
CA GLY A 240 0.09 13.38 21.37
C GLY A 240 0.75 13.29 22.75
N GLU A 241 -0.04 12.95 23.75
CA GLU A 241 0.41 12.74 25.12
C GLU A 241 -0.18 11.42 25.65
N GLY A 242 0.36 10.92 26.76
CA GLY A 242 -0.13 9.69 27.37
C GLY A 242 0.59 8.44 26.88
N THR A 243 0.13 7.29 27.36
CA THR A 243 0.70 5.97 27.07
C THR A 243 -0.34 5.12 26.39
N HIS A 244 -0.04 4.67 25.18
CA HIS A 244 -0.96 3.89 24.35
C HIS A 244 -0.33 2.59 23.89
N GLU A 245 -1.18 1.71 23.38
CA GLU A 245 -0.78 0.50 22.66
C GLU A 245 -0.83 0.76 21.15
N TYR A 246 0.20 0.33 20.44
CA TYR A 246 0.34 0.51 19.00
C TYR A 246 0.53 -0.82 18.30
N ALA A 247 -0.04 -0.95 17.10
CA ALA A 247 0.23 -2.05 16.18
C ALA A 247 0.56 -1.49 14.79
N PHE A 248 1.80 -1.73 14.33
CA PHE A 248 2.27 -1.40 12.98
C PHE A 248 2.15 -2.67 12.13
N ARG A 249 1.37 -2.61 11.05
CA ARG A 249 1.05 -3.80 10.24
C ARG A 249 1.51 -3.65 8.80
N PHE A 250 1.95 -4.78 8.23
CA PHE A 250 2.19 -4.94 6.80
C PHE A 250 1.56 -6.26 6.34
N HIS A 251 0.57 -6.18 5.45
CA HIS A 251 -0.20 -7.32 4.96
C HIS A 251 0.48 -7.96 3.75
N ILE A 252 1.03 -9.15 3.94
CA ILE A 252 1.80 -9.86 2.93
C ILE A 252 0.86 -10.59 1.95
N GLY A 253 1.18 -10.47 0.66
CA GLY A 253 0.43 -11.08 -0.44
C GLY A 253 0.21 -12.60 -0.27
N PRO A 254 -0.97 -13.12 -0.65
CA PRO A 254 -1.27 -14.54 -0.52
C PRO A 254 -0.33 -15.39 -1.40
N GLY A 255 0.11 -16.53 -0.86
CA GLY A 255 1.02 -17.45 -1.56
C GLY A 255 2.51 -17.15 -1.38
N LEU A 256 2.87 -16.06 -0.69
CA LEU A 256 4.25 -15.73 -0.35
C LEU A 256 4.68 -16.44 0.94
N GLU A 257 5.87 -17.02 0.93
CA GLU A 257 6.43 -17.62 2.15
C GLU A 257 7.00 -16.55 3.05
N THR A 258 6.47 -16.45 4.27
CA THR A 258 6.86 -15.42 5.22
C THR A 258 7.50 -16.02 6.46
N ARG A 259 8.62 -15.46 6.89
CA ARG A 259 9.31 -15.85 8.13
C ARG A 259 9.94 -14.65 8.82
N ILE A 260 10.14 -14.77 10.13
CA ILE A 260 11.01 -13.86 10.89
C ILE A 260 12.40 -14.49 10.92
N ARG A 261 13.41 -13.76 10.44
CA ARG A 261 14.81 -14.17 10.46
C ARG A 261 15.39 -14.06 11.88
N PRO A 262 16.52 -14.73 12.18
CA PRO A 262 17.17 -14.62 13.50
C PRO A 262 17.62 -13.20 13.87
N ASP A 263 17.78 -12.32 12.89
CA ASP A 263 18.11 -10.89 13.07
C ASP A 263 16.85 -10.01 13.28
N GLY A 264 15.66 -10.61 13.36
CA GLY A 264 14.39 -9.91 13.58
C GLY A 264 13.75 -9.34 12.31
N ILE A 265 14.40 -9.47 11.15
CA ILE A 265 13.86 -9.01 9.86
C ILE A 265 12.73 -9.94 9.42
N VAL A 266 11.60 -9.38 9.00
CA VAL A 266 10.56 -10.16 8.32
C VAL A 266 10.94 -10.30 6.85
N GLU A 267 11.01 -11.53 6.37
CA GLU A 267 11.25 -11.85 4.97
C GLU A 267 10.00 -12.49 4.37
N ALA A 268 9.50 -11.90 3.28
CA ALA A 268 8.49 -12.50 2.41
C ALA A 268 9.14 -12.93 1.09
N CYS A 269 8.89 -14.15 0.64
CA CYS A 269 9.54 -14.76 -0.52
C CYS A 269 8.51 -15.26 -1.53
N ASP A 270 8.66 -14.83 -2.78
CA ASP A 270 7.99 -15.44 -3.92
C ASP A 270 8.89 -16.54 -4.50
N LYS A 271 8.50 -17.79 -4.29
CA LYS A 271 9.24 -18.95 -4.80
C LYS A 271 9.23 -19.08 -6.32
N ILE A 272 8.24 -18.49 -6.99
CA ILE A 272 8.09 -18.56 -8.45
C ILE A 272 9.09 -17.60 -9.10
N ASN A 273 9.06 -16.34 -8.66
CA ASN A 273 9.93 -15.31 -9.21
C ASN A 273 11.33 -15.32 -8.57
N GLY A 274 11.51 -15.95 -7.41
CA GLY A 274 12.73 -15.90 -6.61
C GLY A 274 12.95 -14.55 -5.92
N ALA A 275 11.98 -13.63 -6.02
CA ALA A 275 12.03 -12.32 -5.42
C ALA A 275 11.71 -12.37 -3.93
N ARG A 276 12.29 -11.45 -3.16
CA ARG A 276 12.06 -11.31 -1.74
C ARG A 276 11.83 -9.86 -1.35
N LEU A 277 11.07 -9.67 -0.28
CA LEU A 277 10.92 -8.40 0.41
C LEU A 277 11.40 -8.56 1.85
N LEU A 278 12.33 -7.70 2.27
CA LEU A 278 12.78 -7.60 3.64
C LEU A 278 12.13 -6.38 4.28
N ILE A 279 11.51 -6.57 5.44
CA ILE A 279 10.94 -5.51 6.28
C ILE A 279 11.76 -5.46 7.56
N ALA A 280 12.58 -4.42 7.69
CA ALA A 280 13.50 -4.24 8.80
C ALA A 280 13.06 -3.05 9.67
N TYR A 281 12.74 -3.32 10.94
CA TYR A 281 12.52 -2.27 11.93
C TYR A 281 13.86 -1.62 12.32
N GLN A 282 13.94 -0.29 12.20
CA GLN A 282 15.09 0.50 12.58
C GLN A 282 14.77 1.28 13.86
N LYS A 283 15.53 1.03 14.93
CA LYS A 283 15.42 1.82 16.16
C LYS A 283 15.85 3.27 15.88
N PRO A 284 15.04 4.29 16.23
CA PRO A 284 15.43 5.70 16.08
C PRO A 284 16.72 6.03 16.84
N ASP A 285 17.55 6.91 16.30
CA ASP A 285 18.90 7.23 16.81
C ASP A 285 18.91 7.83 18.24
N ASP A 286 17.88 8.58 18.63
CA ASP A 286 17.80 9.15 19.99
C ASP A 286 17.69 8.08 21.10
N GLN A 287 17.13 6.91 20.77
CA GLN A 287 17.08 5.77 21.71
C GLN A 287 18.40 4.98 21.76
N ARG A 288 19.36 5.22 20.85
CA ARG A 288 20.72 4.63 20.96
C ARG A 288 21.55 5.32 22.04
N ARG A 289 21.32 6.61 22.32
CA ARG A 289 22.08 7.39 23.31
C ARG A 289 21.54 7.25 24.73
N GLN A 290 20.25 7.00 24.89
CA GLN A 290 19.63 6.80 26.21
C GLN A 290 19.51 5.32 26.57
N SER A 291 20.65 4.64 26.75
CA SER A 291 20.64 3.38 27.48
C SER A 291 20.48 3.69 28.98
N MET A 292 19.25 3.56 29.48
CA MET A 292 18.89 2.86 30.72
C MET A 292 17.40 3.12 31.02
N VAL A 293 16.60 2.04 30.91
CA VAL A 293 15.27 1.78 31.54
C VAL A 293 14.04 1.58 30.63
N ASN A 294 13.91 2.09 29.41
CA ASN A 294 12.73 1.76 28.56
C ASN A 294 13.10 0.99 27.28
N ARG A 295 13.23 -0.34 27.42
CA ARG A 295 13.23 -1.28 26.29
C ARG A 295 11.81 -1.42 25.76
N THR A 296 11.48 -0.77 24.64
CA THR A 296 10.50 -1.34 23.72
C THR A 296 11.28 -2.10 22.65
N ASP A 297 11.60 -3.36 22.95
CA ASP A 297 12.06 -4.32 21.95
C ASP A 297 10.85 -4.66 21.08
N LEU A 298 10.67 -3.86 20.03
CA LEU A 298 9.56 -3.99 19.10
C LEU A 298 9.81 -5.22 18.23
N GLU A 299 9.29 -6.35 18.68
CA GLU A 299 9.44 -7.64 18.02
C GLU A 299 8.31 -7.87 17.01
N ALA A 300 8.69 -8.39 15.84
CA ALA A 300 7.73 -8.80 14.83
C ALA A 300 6.96 -10.04 15.28
N LYS A 301 5.69 -10.12 14.92
CA LYS A 301 4.85 -11.31 14.99
C LYS A 301 4.19 -11.53 13.64
N LEU A 302 4.06 -12.79 13.24
CA LEU A 302 3.31 -13.18 12.05
C LEU A 302 1.91 -13.59 12.46
N GLU A 303 0.92 -12.88 11.95
CA GLU A 303 -0.48 -13.11 12.27
C GLU A 303 -1.22 -13.68 11.05
N PRO A 304 -1.93 -14.82 11.21
CA PRO A 304 -2.80 -15.32 10.17
C PRO A 304 -3.86 -14.28 9.80
N ARG A 305 -4.03 -14.07 8.50
CA ARG A 305 -5.01 -13.15 7.91
C ARG A 305 -5.62 -13.78 6.65
N SER A 306 -6.51 -13.05 6.02
CA SER A 306 -7.07 -13.39 4.73
C SER A 306 -6.97 -12.21 3.78
N SER A 307 -6.81 -12.52 2.50
CA SER A 307 -6.94 -11.57 1.39
C SER A 307 -8.05 -12.06 0.46
N SER A 308 -8.73 -11.13 -0.19
CA SER A 308 -9.86 -11.39 -1.06
C SER A 308 -9.73 -10.53 -2.31
N ASN A 309 -9.54 -11.19 -3.45
CA ASN A 309 -9.54 -10.49 -4.72
C ASN A 309 -10.97 -10.29 -5.24
N ASP A 310 -11.87 -11.24 -5.00
CA ASP A 310 -13.23 -11.22 -5.53
C ASP A 310 -14.22 -11.52 -4.39
N TYR A 311 -15.43 -10.94 -4.48
CA TYR A 311 -16.48 -11.20 -3.50
C TYR A 311 -16.76 -12.69 -3.33
N GLY A 312 -16.90 -13.13 -2.08
CA GLY A 312 -17.19 -14.52 -1.72
C GLY A 312 -15.97 -15.44 -1.70
N ALA A 313 -14.76 -14.93 -1.97
CA ALA A 313 -13.53 -15.73 -1.94
C ALA A 313 -12.50 -15.16 -0.97
N LYS A 314 -11.96 -16.02 -0.08
CA LYS A 314 -10.81 -15.70 0.77
C LYS A 314 -9.64 -16.61 0.43
N LYS A 315 -8.44 -16.05 0.48
CA LYS A 315 -7.18 -16.78 0.44
C LYS A 315 -6.43 -16.52 1.75
N PRO A 316 -5.84 -17.55 2.38
CA PRO A 316 -4.96 -17.34 3.52
C PRO A 316 -3.81 -16.41 3.16
N SER A 317 -3.53 -15.46 4.05
CA SER A 317 -2.41 -14.54 3.98
C SER A 317 -1.85 -14.29 5.38
N ILE A 318 -0.82 -13.45 5.47
CA ILE A 318 -0.11 -13.16 6.73
C ILE A 318 -0.01 -11.65 6.88
N SER A 319 -0.22 -11.15 8.09
CA SER A 319 0.20 -9.79 8.46
C SER A 319 1.44 -9.88 9.34
N ALA A 320 2.48 -9.13 8.98
CA ALA A 320 3.62 -8.89 9.85
C ALA A 320 3.26 -7.71 10.77
N CYS A 321 3.22 -7.96 12.08
CA CYS A 321 2.78 -7.00 13.09
C CYS A 321 3.88 -6.72 14.11
N TRP A 322 4.05 -5.45 14.40
CA TRP A 322 4.98 -4.92 15.38
C TRP A 322 4.16 -4.17 16.43
N SER A 323 4.26 -4.57 17.70
CA SER A 323 3.44 -3.98 18.76
C SER A 323 4.30 -3.39 19.87
N ALA A 324 3.87 -2.25 20.40
CA ALA A 324 4.50 -1.61 21.55
C ALA A 324 3.48 -0.93 22.44
N ARG A 325 3.81 -0.79 23.72
CA ARG A 325 3.12 0.09 24.65
C ARG A 325 4.09 1.14 25.14
N THR A 326 3.92 2.39 24.75
CA THR A 326 4.85 3.47 25.11
C THR A 326 4.19 4.84 25.14
N ALA A 327 4.83 5.75 25.88
CA ALA A 327 4.43 7.14 25.95
C ALA A 327 4.66 7.87 24.62
N LEU A 328 3.83 8.86 24.33
CA LEU A 328 3.98 9.79 23.20
C LEU A 328 4.84 11.01 23.56
N PRO A 329 5.50 11.64 22.57
CA PRO A 329 5.55 11.24 21.16
C PRO A 329 6.39 9.98 20.94
N TYR A 330 6.03 9.21 19.91
CA TYR A 330 6.74 7.98 19.56
C TYR A 330 6.92 7.87 18.05
N SER A 331 8.08 7.38 17.61
CA SER A 331 8.38 7.15 16.20
C SER A 331 8.89 5.74 15.95
N ALA A 332 8.39 5.10 14.89
CA ALA A 332 8.84 3.79 14.44
C ALA A 332 9.24 3.85 12.95
N HIS A 333 10.41 3.31 12.62
CA HIS A 333 10.97 3.37 11.27
C HIS A 333 11.09 1.96 10.68
N PHE A 334 10.64 1.78 9.44
CA PHE A 334 10.68 0.51 8.72
C PHE A 334 11.35 0.70 7.35
N ALA A 335 12.43 -0.04 7.12
CA ALA A 335 13.03 -0.15 5.80
C ALA A 335 12.38 -1.31 5.03
N ILE A 336 11.83 -0.99 3.86
CA ILE A 336 11.19 -1.91 2.93
C ILE A 336 12.15 -2.14 1.77
N ILE A 337 12.79 -3.31 1.74
CA ILE A 337 13.95 -3.59 0.90
C ILE A 337 13.64 -4.77 -0.03
N PRO A 338 13.35 -4.52 -1.31
CA PRO A 338 13.28 -5.56 -2.32
C PRO A 338 14.65 -6.18 -2.62
N VAL A 339 14.63 -7.50 -2.83
CA VAL A 339 15.77 -8.29 -3.27
C VAL A 339 15.30 -9.18 -4.42
N CYS A 340 15.64 -8.81 -5.66
CA CYS A 340 15.27 -9.58 -6.84
C CYS A 340 16.05 -10.90 -6.91
N ALA A 341 15.59 -11.87 -7.72
CA ALA A 341 16.06 -13.26 -7.74
C ALA A 341 17.58 -13.49 -7.82
N LYS A 342 18.31 -12.56 -8.46
CA LYS A 342 19.75 -12.67 -8.69
C LYS A 342 20.57 -11.78 -7.75
N GLU A 343 19.93 -11.07 -6.83
CA GLU A 343 20.57 -10.12 -5.95
C GLU A 343 21.03 -10.77 -4.64
N ASN A 344 22.17 -10.29 -4.13
CA ASN A 344 22.66 -10.70 -2.83
C ASN A 344 21.94 -9.92 -1.72
N ASP A 345 21.21 -10.65 -0.90
CA ASP A 345 20.49 -10.15 0.28
C ASP A 345 21.37 -9.27 1.18
N ARG A 346 22.58 -9.73 1.53
CA ARG A 346 23.45 -9.03 2.48
C ARG A 346 23.93 -7.69 1.93
N GLU A 347 24.21 -7.63 0.63
CA GLU A 347 24.63 -6.40 -0.04
C GLU A 347 23.48 -5.40 -0.14
N ARG A 348 22.26 -5.89 -0.46
CA ARG A 348 21.04 -5.07 -0.48
C ARG A 348 20.70 -4.52 0.91
N LEU A 349 20.81 -5.35 1.94
CA LEU A 349 20.57 -4.92 3.32
C LEU A 349 21.62 -3.92 3.81
N GLY A 350 22.91 -4.17 3.55
CA GLY A 350 24.00 -3.26 3.93
C GLY A 350 23.86 -1.87 3.30
N SER A 351 23.65 -1.83 1.97
CA SER A 351 23.45 -0.57 1.24
C SER A 351 22.25 0.24 1.72
N ALA A 352 21.13 -0.42 2.06
CA ALA A 352 19.96 0.24 2.61
C ALA A 352 20.20 0.80 4.02
N ILE A 353 20.85 0.03 4.90
CA ILE A 353 21.14 0.45 6.28
C ILE A 353 22.11 1.65 6.29
N ASP A 354 23.21 1.59 5.54
CA ASP A 354 24.21 2.66 5.48
C ASP A 354 23.59 3.97 4.95
N SER A 355 22.70 3.85 3.95
CA SER A 355 21.99 4.98 3.36
C SER A 355 20.91 5.56 4.26
N ALA A 356 20.25 4.74 5.08
CA ALA A 356 19.27 5.21 6.06
C ALA A 356 19.95 6.00 7.19
N ASN A 357 21.10 5.52 7.67
CA ASN A 357 21.85 6.17 8.75
C ASN A 357 22.42 7.54 8.34
N SER A 358 22.98 7.66 7.13
CA SER A 358 23.61 8.91 6.66
C SER A 358 22.66 10.10 6.47
N LYS A 359 21.35 9.85 6.30
CA LYS A 359 20.34 10.91 6.14
C LYS A 359 19.69 11.35 7.46
N MET A 360 19.71 10.53 8.50
CA MET A 360 19.22 10.95 9.82
C MET A 360 20.17 11.96 10.49
N GLU A 361 21.44 12.02 10.09
CA GLU A 361 22.41 13.01 10.61
C GLU A 361 22.26 14.42 9.99
N GLN A 362 21.38 14.59 8.98
CA GLN A 362 21.25 15.84 8.22
C GLN A 362 19.95 16.62 8.46
N ASN A 363 19.08 16.18 9.38
CA ASN A 363 17.83 16.87 9.75
C ASN A 363 17.84 17.34 11.20
#